data_AF-A0A971D5Y0-F1
#
_entry.id   AF-A0A971D5Y0-F1
#
_cell.length_a   1.000
_cell.length_b   1.000
_cell.length_c   1.000
_cell.angle_alpha   90.00
_cell.angle_beta   90.00
_cell.angle_gamma   90.00
#
_symmetry.space_group_name_H-M   'P 1'
#
loop_
_entity.id
_entity.type
_entity.pdbx_description
1 polymer ?
#
loop_
_entity_poly.entity_id
_entity_poly.type
_entity_poly.pdbx_seq_one_letter_code
_entity_poly.pdbx_strand_id
1 'polypeptide(L)'
;MRLEDLCQPRRIDTIKWKTPLLVPSFSSRGIPNLRKIHQDLREHATEASLVSAYDIYNNHLDEDAIYCSDILFIDSGGFEVEKRSDLADLYNFSEQHPKEWSKGHYLEVVGRLQPLCSIVVVSYDKRTSISEQIENAKTFFAKIQMKNAVPG
;
A
#
# COMPACT_ATOMS: atom_id res chain seq x y z
N MET A 1 25.26 19.53 -13.88
CA MET A 1 24.85 18.13 -14.17
C MET A 1 25.35 17.82 -15.56
N ARG A 2 26.24 16.84 -15.73
CA ARG A 2 26.84 16.55 -17.03
C ARG A 2 25.95 15.56 -17.78
N LEU A 3 25.81 15.71 -19.09
CA LEU A 3 24.93 14.86 -19.93
C LEU A 3 25.25 13.36 -19.81
N GLU A 4 26.53 13.05 -19.58
CA GLU A 4 27.06 11.73 -19.28
C GLU A 4 26.51 11.08 -17.99
N ASP A 5 26.04 11.87 -17.02
CA ASP A 5 25.38 11.37 -15.81
C ASP A 5 23.92 10.93 -16.07
N LEU A 6 23.30 11.39 -17.17
CA LEU A 6 21.92 11.08 -17.55
C LEU A 6 21.77 9.79 -18.38
N CYS A 7 22.87 9.29 -18.94
CA CYS A 7 22.90 8.19 -19.91
C CYS A 7 23.49 6.89 -19.34
N GLN A 8 23.47 6.69 -18.02
CA GLN A 8 23.85 5.42 -17.42
C GLN A 8 22.85 4.32 -17.85
N PRO A 9 23.31 3.19 -18.43
CA PRO A 9 22.44 2.07 -18.76
C PRO A 9 21.76 1.59 -17.48
N ARG A 10 20.43 1.71 -17.43
CA ARG A 10 19.66 1.21 -16.29
C ARG A 10 19.65 -0.31 -16.38
N ARG A 11 20.30 -0.98 -15.43
CA ARG A 11 20.18 -2.43 -15.29
C ARG A 11 18.78 -2.73 -14.75
N ILE A 12 17.91 -3.21 -15.62
CA ILE A 12 16.58 -3.71 -15.25
C ILE A 12 16.77 -5.21 -15.06
N ASP A 13 16.77 -5.67 -13.81
CA ASP A 13 16.83 -7.09 -13.52
C ASP A 13 15.60 -7.81 -14.09
N THR A 14 15.75 -9.10 -14.36
CA THR A 14 14.65 -9.94 -14.85
C THR A 14 13.57 -10.00 -13.78
N ILE A 15 12.43 -9.38 -14.03
CA ILE A 15 11.30 -9.38 -13.11
C ILE A 15 10.69 -10.79 -13.15
N LYS A 16 10.55 -11.45 -11.98
CA LYS A 16 9.93 -12.80 -11.89
C LYS A 16 8.45 -12.82 -12.29
N TRP A 17 7.82 -11.65 -12.39
CA TRP A 17 6.38 -11.48 -12.47
C TRP A 17 5.92 -11.18 -13.89
N LYS A 18 4.80 -11.77 -14.29
CA LYS A 18 4.20 -11.54 -15.60
C LYS A 18 3.24 -10.35 -15.53
N THR A 19 3.20 -9.56 -16.60
CA THR A 19 2.21 -8.51 -16.80
C THR A 19 1.33 -8.86 -18.01
N PRO A 20 0.06 -8.44 -18.04
CA PRO A 20 -0.65 -7.67 -17.01
C PRO A 20 -0.85 -8.48 -15.72
N LEU A 21 -0.72 -7.82 -14.58
CA LEU A 21 -0.93 -8.40 -13.25
C LEU A 21 -2.30 -7.96 -12.74
N LEU A 22 -3.16 -8.92 -12.40
CA LEU A 22 -4.41 -8.65 -11.71
C LEU A 22 -4.12 -8.60 -10.21
N VAL A 23 -4.45 -7.48 -9.56
CA VAL A 23 -4.21 -7.28 -8.12
C VAL A 23 -5.55 -7.10 -7.41
N PRO A 24 -6.09 -8.15 -6.75
CA PRO A 24 -7.27 -8.02 -5.89
C PRO A 24 -7.01 -7.01 -4.77
N SER A 25 -7.94 -6.07 -4.61
CA SER A 25 -7.90 -5.05 -3.55
C SER A 25 -8.80 -5.44 -2.39
N PHE A 26 -8.24 -5.49 -1.19
CA PHE A 26 -8.92 -5.72 0.07
C PHE A 26 -8.93 -4.41 0.87
N SER A 27 -10.03 -3.67 0.78
CA SER A 27 -10.22 -2.38 1.46
C SER A 27 -11.55 -2.36 2.20
N SER A 28 -11.58 -1.76 3.40
CA SER A 28 -12.83 -1.58 4.15
C SER A 28 -13.77 -0.61 3.45
N ARG A 29 -13.25 0.20 2.52
CA ARG A 29 -14.05 1.06 1.66
C ARG A 29 -14.58 0.26 0.48
N GLY A 30 -15.85 -0.13 0.57
CA GLY A 30 -16.57 -0.86 -0.48
C GLY A 30 -16.71 -2.36 -0.23
N ILE A 31 -16.04 -2.91 0.79
CA ILE A 31 -16.15 -4.33 1.18
C ILE A 31 -16.66 -4.44 2.62
N PRO A 32 -17.94 -4.78 2.86
CA PRO A 32 -18.42 -5.06 4.21
C PRO A 32 -17.77 -6.33 4.77
N ASN A 33 -17.52 -6.39 6.07
CA ASN A 33 -16.87 -7.54 6.72
C ASN A 33 -15.51 -7.93 6.08
N LEU A 34 -14.69 -6.92 5.74
CA LEU A 34 -13.39 -7.07 5.08
C LEU A 34 -12.57 -8.26 5.58
N ARG A 35 -12.41 -8.39 6.91
CA ARG A 35 -11.64 -9.49 7.53
C ARG A 35 -12.09 -10.86 7.04
N LYS A 36 -13.41 -11.12 7.04
CA LYS A 36 -13.96 -12.40 6.63
C LYS A 36 -13.75 -12.63 5.13
N ILE A 37 -14.04 -11.64 4.31
CA ILE A 37 -13.85 -11.75 2.85
C ILE A 37 -12.38 -12.00 2.50
N HIS A 38 -11.47 -11.31 3.18
CA HIS A 38 -10.04 -11.55 3.02
C HIS A 38 -9.66 -12.99 3.45
N GLN A 39 -10.12 -13.46 4.62
CA GLN A 39 -9.87 -14.84 5.06
C GLN A 39 -10.40 -15.89 4.06
N ASP A 40 -11.59 -15.67 3.50
CA ASP A 40 -12.23 -16.58 2.56
C ASP A 40 -11.54 -16.59 1.17
N LEU A 41 -10.92 -15.47 0.76
CA LEU A 41 -10.34 -15.31 -0.59
C LEU A 41 -8.82 -15.34 -0.67
N ARG A 42 -8.10 -15.23 0.46
CA ARG A 42 -6.63 -15.12 0.48
C ARG A 42 -5.91 -16.28 -0.22
N GLU A 43 -6.49 -17.49 -0.16
CA GLU A 43 -5.92 -18.69 -0.81
C GLU A 43 -6.08 -18.66 -2.34
N HIS A 44 -6.90 -17.75 -2.86
CA HIS A 44 -7.11 -17.54 -4.29
C HIS A 44 -6.35 -16.31 -4.83
N ALA A 45 -5.80 -15.47 -3.95
CA ALA A 45 -5.05 -14.26 -4.30
C ALA A 45 -3.53 -14.50 -4.18
N THR A 46 -3.01 -15.60 -4.72
CA THR A 46 -1.62 -16.04 -4.46
C THR A 46 -0.56 -15.25 -5.21
N GLU A 47 -0.85 -14.68 -6.38
CA GLU A 47 0.15 -13.94 -7.18
C GLU A 47 0.39 -12.53 -6.64
N ALA A 48 -0.68 -11.81 -6.35
CA ALA A 48 -0.62 -10.47 -5.82
C ALA A 48 -1.86 -10.14 -4.99
N SER A 49 -1.71 -9.23 -4.05
CA SER A 49 -2.82 -8.61 -3.32
C SER A 49 -2.47 -7.16 -2.99
N LEU A 50 -3.51 -6.36 -2.79
CA LEU A 50 -3.40 -5.00 -2.29
C LEU A 50 -4.24 -4.88 -1.03
N VAL A 51 -3.62 -4.35 0.03
CA VAL A 51 -4.28 -3.99 1.29
C VAL A 51 -3.99 -2.53 1.61
N SER A 52 -4.91 -1.84 2.28
CA SER A 52 -4.64 -0.49 2.76
C SER A 52 -3.94 -0.53 4.12
N ALA A 53 -2.97 0.37 4.33
CA ALA A 53 -2.37 0.53 5.64
C ALA A 53 -3.36 1.05 6.69
N TYR A 54 -4.41 1.76 6.26
CA TYR A 54 -5.51 2.17 7.13
C TYR A 54 -6.22 0.95 7.73
N ASP A 55 -6.48 -0.07 6.93
CA ASP A 55 -7.15 -1.30 7.37
C ASP A 55 -6.28 -2.15 8.29
N ILE A 56 -4.97 -2.15 8.07
CA ILE A 56 -4.00 -2.78 8.98
C ILE A 56 -3.99 -2.04 10.32
N TYR A 57 -3.82 -0.72 10.31
CA TYR A 57 -3.74 0.09 11.53
C TYR A 57 -5.01 -0.02 12.39
N ASN A 58 -6.18 -0.04 11.74
CA ASN A 58 -7.47 -0.09 12.43
C ASN A 58 -7.96 -1.50 12.73
N ASN A 59 -7.15 -2.53 12.49
CA ASN A 59 -7.47 -3.94 12.71
C ASN A 59 -8.68 -4.43 11.89
N HIS A 60 -8.90 -3.88 10.70
CA HIS A 60 -9.92 -4.39 9.76
C HIS A 60 -9.45 -5.65 9.03
N LEU A 61 -8.14 -5.88 8.98
CA LEU A 61 -7.49 -7.09 8.50
C LEU A 61 -6.68 -7.74 9.64
N ASP A 62 -6.48 -9.05 9.57
CA ASP A 62 -5.53 -9.73 10.43
C ASP A 62 -4.13 -9.53 9.85
N GLU A 63 -3.25 -8.84 10.57
CA GLU A 63 -1.93 -8.42 10.06
C GLU A 63 -1.05 -9.60 9.64
N ASP A 64 -1.09 -10.72 10.34
CA ASP A 64 -0.34 -11.92 9.94
C ASP A 64 -0.88 -12.57 8.65
N ALA A 65 -2.13 -12.31 8.30
CA ALA A 65 -2.80 -12.95 7.17
C ALA A 65 -2.56 -12.21 5.84
N ILE A 66 -2.10 -10.95 5.86
CA ILE A 66 -1.95 -10.12 4.64
C ILE A 66 -0.85 -10.64 3.71
N TYR A 67 0.06 -11.46 4.23
CA TYR A 67 1.19 -12.04 3.49
C TYR A 67 0.80 -13.27 2.65
N CYS A 68 -0.43 -13.30 2.13
CA CYS A 68 -0.97 -14.44 1.40
C CYS A 68 -0.53 -14.54 -0.07
N SER A 69 0.15 -13.50 -0.57
CA SER A 69 0.53 -13.37 -1.97
C SER A 69 2.05 -13.25 -2.15
N ASP A 70 2.54 -13.65 -3.31
CA ASP A 70 3.93 -13.47 -3.71
C ASP A 70 4.34 -11.98 -3.73
N ILE A 71 3.43 -11.10 -4.13
CA ILE A 71 3.56 -9.65 -4.09
C ILE A 71 2.44 -9.01 -3.26
N LEU A 72 2.82 -8.30 -2.20
CA LEU A 72 1.90 -7.54 -1.37
C LEU A 72 2.07 -6.04 -1.64
N PHE A 73 1.01 -5.41 -2.16
CA PHE A 73 0.93 -3.97 -2.30
C PHE A 73 0.32 -3.37 -1.04
N ILE A 74 1.00 -2.37 -0.47
CA ILE A 74 0.51 -1.59 0.67
C ILE A 74 0.10 -0.21 0.17
N ASP A 75 -1.20 0.01 0.07
CA ASP A 75 -1.73 1.34 -0.20
C ASP A 75 -1.66 2.23 1.05
N SER A 76 -1.57 3.54 0.82
CA SER A 76 -1.39 4.56 1.85
C SER A 76 -2.57 4.72 2.80
N GLY A 77 -3.77 4.25 2.45
CA GLY A 77 -4.96 4.38 3.28
C GLY A 77 -5.71 5.72 3.13
N GLY A 78 -5.29 6.58 2.19
CA GLY A 78 -5.93 7.88 1.98
C GLY A 78 -7.35 7.77 1.42
N PHE A 79 -7.62 6.71 0.62
CA PHE A 79 -8.92 6.46 0.03
C PHE A 79 -9.99 6.20 1.09
N GLU A 80 -9.66 5.50 2.19
CA GLU A 80 -10.59 5.11 3.25
C GLU A 80 -11.14 6.31 4.04
N VAL A 81 -10.39 7.43 4.11
CA VAL A 81 -10.78 8.62 4.88
C VAL A 81 -11.30 9.77 4.06
N GLU A 82 -11.07 9.76 2.74
CA GLU A 82 -11.44 10.87 1.88
C GLU A 82 -12.94 10.86 1.56
N LYS A 83 -13.72 11.87 1.96
CA LYS A 83 -15.12 11.98 1.54
C LYS A 83 -15.17 12.24 0.03
N ARG A 84 -15.67 11.31 -0.77
CA ARG A 84 -15.62 11.37 -2.23
C ARG A 84 -16.98 11.45 -2.93
N SER A 85 -18.13 11.62 -2.29
CA SER A 85 -19.44 11.66 -2.99
C SER A 85 -19.58 10.53 -4.04
N ASP A 86 -18.97 9.38 -3.79
CA ASP A 86 -18.87 8.27 -4.74
C ASP A 86 -19.85 7.14 -4.37
N LEU A 87 -19.89 6.08 -5.18
CA LEU A 87 -20.79 4.96 -4.92
C LEU A 87 -20.49 4.27 -3.57
N ALA A 88 -19.24 4.28 -3.11
CA ALA A 88 -18.89 3.74 -1.80
C ALA A 88 -19.53 4.56 -0.67
N ASP A 89 -19.54 5.90 -0.80
CA ASP A 89 -20.25 6.80 0.12
C ASP A 89 -21.78 6.66 0.01
N LEU A 90 -22.31 6.40 -1.20
CA LEU A 90 -23.75 6.23 -1.44
C LEU A 90 -24.29 4.94 -0.81
N TYR A 91 -23.56 3.84 -0.95
CA TYR A 91 -23.96 2.56 -0.36
C TYR A 91 -23.52 2.41 1.10
N ASN A 92 -22.64 3.30 1.59
CA ASN A 92 -22.21 3.45 2.97
C ASN A 92 -22.15 2.10 3.73
N PHE A 93 -21.41 1.14 3.17
CA PHE A 93 -21.34 -0.22 3.70
C PHE A 93 -20.68 -0.29 5.08
N SER A 94 -20.00 0.78 5.50
CA SER A 94 -19.43 0.94 6.84
C SER A 94 -20.27 1.92 7.65
N GLU A 95 -20.92 1.44 8.71
CA GLU A 95 -21.58 2.29 9.73
C GLU A 95 -20.59 3.14 10.54
N GLN A 96 -19.28 2.92 10.36
CA GLN A 96 -18.23 3.57 11.12
C GLN A 96 -17.72 4.81 10.37
N HIS A 97 -17.73 5.95 11.06
CA HIS A 97 -17.05 7.14 10.57
C HIS A 97 -15.55 6.87 10.42
N PRO A 98 -14.91 7.36 9.34
CA PRO A 98 -13.48 7.21 9.17
C PRO A 98 -12.74 7.76 10.38
N LYS A 99 -11.78 6.98 10.90
CA LYS A 99 -10.92 7.38 12.00
C LYS A 99 -9.85 8.35 11.50
N GLU A 100 -9.22 9.04 12.44
CA GLU A 100 -8.11 9.94 12.11
C GLU A 100 -6.99 9.17 11.38
N TRP A 101 -6.59 9.68 10.22
CA TRP A 101 -5.54 9.08 9.40
C TRP A 101 -4.46 10.12 9.09
N SER A 102 -3.21 9.75 9.37
CA SER A 102 -2.07 10.64 9.25
C SER A 102 -0.87 9.90 8.65
N LYS A 103 0.08 10.67 8.12
CA LYS A 103 1.37 10.14 7.68
C LYS A 103 2.12 9.42 8.80
N GLY A 104 1.90 9.80 10.06
CA GLY A 104 2.47 9.12 11.23
C GLY A 104 1.95 7.71 11.39
N HIS A 105 0.61 7.54 11.35
CA HIS A 105 -0.03 6.21 11.39
C HIS A 105 0.45 5.33 10.24
N TYR A 106 0.56 5.90 9.04
CA TYR A 106 1.07 5.17 7.89
C TYR A 106 2.52 4.68 8.08
N LEU A 107 3.40 5.54 8.57
CA LEU A 107 4.80 5.17 8.84
C LEU A 107 4.95 4.12 9.95
N GLU A 108 4.03 4.08 10.91
CA GLU A 108 3.99 3.03 11.92
C GLU A 108 3.70 1.67 11.29
N VAL A 109 2.66 1.57 10.47
CA VAL A 109 2.31 0.34 9.74
C VAL A 109 3.47 -0.12 8.87
N VAL A 110 4.00 0.76 8.02
CA VAL A 110 5.13 0.41 7.14
C VAL A 110 6.36 -0.01 7.96
N GLY A 111 6.57 0.59 9.13
CA GLY A 111 7.69 0.30 10.02
C GLY A 111 7.64 -1.07 10.70
N ARG A 112 6.47 -1.73 10.75
CA ARG A 112 6.30 -3.05 11.37
C ARG A 112 6.07 -4.20 10.38
N LEU A 113 5.96 -3.90 9.08
CA LEU A 113 5.83 -4.92 8.04
C LEU A 113 7.01 -5.90 8.05
N GLN A 114 6.71 -7.19 7.99
CA GLN A 114 7.68 -8.26 7.92
C GLN A 114 8.00 -8.62 6.46
N PRO A 115 9.27 -8.84 6.07
CA PRO A 115 9.66 -9.14 4.70
C PRO A 115 9.38 -10.62 4.32
N LEU A 116 8.15 -11.09 4.52
CA LEU A 116 7.72 -12.48 4.27
C LEU A 116 7.38 -12.74 2.79
N CYS A 117 7.17 -11.68 2.00
CA CYS A 117 6.93 -11.72 0.56
C CYS A 117 7.52 -10.47 -0.10
N SER A 118 7.34 -10.29 -1.42
CA SER A 118 7.74 -9.06 -2.09
C SER A 118 6.78 -7.93 -1.74
N ILE A 119 7.24 -6.93 -0.99
CA ILE A 119 6.37 -5.82 -0.56
C ILE A 119 6.58 -4.60 -1.45
N VAL A 120 5.49 -4.08 -2.00
CA VAL A 120 5.46 -2.82 -2.74
C VAL A 120 4.69 -1.78 -1.93
N VAL A 121 5.40 -0.80 -1.40
CA VAL A 121 4.81 0.28 -0.58
C VAL A 121 4.47 1.48 -1.47
N VAL A 122 3.24 1.98 -1.40
CA VAL A 122 2.80 3.19 -2.11
C VAL A 122 3.13 4.43 -1.27
N SER A 123 3.55 5.55 -1.87
CA SER A 123 3.81 6.76 -1.08
C SER A 123 2.51 7.31 -0.46
N TYR A 124 2.61 7.94 0.71
CA TYR A 124 1.46 8.57 1.35
C TYR A 124 0.82 9.62 0.44
N ASP A 125 -0.43 9.37 0.02
CA ASP A 125 -1.16 10.28 -0.86
C ASP A 125 -1.78 11.44 -0.06
N LYS A 126 -1.56 12.66 -0.55
CA LYS A 126 -2.20 13.87 -0.05
C LYS A 126 -2.39 14.80 -1.24
N ARG A 127 -3.62 15.28 -1.44
CA ARG A 127 -3.93 16.26 -2.49
C ARG A 127 -3.19 17.57 -2.25
N THR A 128 -2.04 17.71 -2.90
CA THR A 128 -1.23 18.93 -2.97
C THR A 128 -0.74 19.15 -4.40
N SER A 129 0.12 20.14 -4.65
CA SER A 129 0.72 20.32 -5.97
C SER A 129 1.53 19.09 -6.41
N ILE A 130 1.59 18.80 -7.71
CA ILE A 130 2.35 17.66 -8.25
C ILE A 130 3.81 17.69 -7.79
N SER A 131 4.44 18.87 -7.81
CA SER A 131 5.82 19.05 -7.34
C SER A 131 5.99 18.65 -5.88
N GLU A 132 5.02 19.01 -5.03
CA GLU A 132 5.04 18.65 -3.61
C GLU A 132 4.76 17.16 -3.40
N GLN A 133 3.86 16.55 -4.18
CA GLN A 133 3.62 15.11 -4.14
C GLN A 133 4.90 14.33 -4.50
N ILE A 134 5.62 14.74 -5.54
CA ILE A 134 6.89 14.12 -5.96
C ILE A 134 7.94 14.24 -4.83
N GLU A 135 8.08 15.43 -4.24
CA GLU A 135 9.07 15.66 -3.18
C GLU A 135 8.73 14.88 -1.90
N ASN A 136 7.44 14.81 -1.56
CA ASN A 136 6.96 14.00 -0.46
C ASN A 136 7.24 12.51 -0.66
N ALA A 137 7.04 11.99 -1.88
CA ALA A 137 7.34 10.60 -2.22
C ALA A 137 8.84 10.30 -2.12
N LYS A 138 9.70 11.16 -2.68
CA LYS A 138 11.17 11.03 -2.56
C LYS A 138 11.61 10.99 -1.10
N THR A 139 11.15 11.95 -0.30
CA THR A 139 11.45 12.04 1.13
C THR A 139 10.96 10.81 1.89
N PHE A 140 9.79 10.28 1.54
CA PHE A 140 9.22 9.08 2.13
C PHE A 140 10.05 7.82 1.84
N PHE A 141 10.37 7.56 0.58
CA PHE A 141 11.14 6.37 0.20
C PHE A 141 12.58 6.41 0.71
N ALA A 142 13.20 7.58 0.80
CA ALA A 142 14.51 7.74 1.43
C ALA A 142 14.52 7.28 2.89
N LYS A 143 13.45 7.55 3.65
CA LYS A 143 13.32 7.12 5.05
C LYS A 143 13.13 5.61 5.21
N ILE A 144 12.44 4.96 4.26
CA ILE A 144 12.16 3.52 4.33
C ILE A 144 13.39 2.69 3.94
N GLN A 145 14.12 3.11 2.89
CA GLN A 145 15.35 2.42 2.48
C GLN A 145 16.39 2.37 3.61
N MET A 146 16.44 3.39 4.47
CA MET A 146 17.35 3.42 5.62
C MET A 146 17.04 2.36 6.69
N LYS A 147 15.81 1.84 6.78
CA LYS A 147 15.44 0.80 7.78
C LYS A 147 15.68 -0.63 7.30
N ASN A 148 15.74 -0.85 5.98
CA ASN A 148 15.92 -2.18 5.37
C ASN A 148 17.37 -2.46 4.95
N ALA A 149 18.31 -1.56 5.25
CA ALA A 149 19.74 -1.80 5.09
C ALA A 149 20.22 -2.73 6.22
N VAL A 150 20.16 -4.03 5.98
CA VAL A 150 20.82 -5.04 6.80
C VAL A 150 22.33 -4.74 6.79
N PRO A 151 23.02 -4.67 7.95
CA PRO A 151 24.48 -4.65 7.96
C PRO A 151 24.95 -5.99 7.38
N GLY A 152 25.75 -5.93 6.32
CA GLY A 152 26.35 -7.11 5.70
C GLY A 152 27.32 -7.85 6.62
#